data_AF-A0A937SKN1-F1
#
_entry.id   AF-A0A937SKN1-F1
#
_cell.length_a   1.000
_cell.length_b   1.000
_cell.length_c   1.000
_cell.angle_alpha   90.00
_cell.angle_beta   90.00
_cell.angle_gamma   90.00
#
_symmetry.space_group_name_H-M   'P 1'
#
loop_
_entity.id
_entity.type
_entity.pdbx_description
1 polymer ?
#
loop_
_entity_poly.entity_id
_entity_poly.type
_entity_poly.pdbx_seq_one_letter_code
_entity_poly.pdbx_strand_id
1 'polypeptide(L)'
;MEVFDVLILGVELSMALAGFAGIIATFQFRDTEKIRRADVVGLNIIVVYSLLAALQCGVILILNLIGISEAALWTTGSILSMSCMGYNLYAFSKNMKGAVRNRKLIATMWALQWVSVIVFAVNVLNALDIVFHRTPGPFLVGLAWGLGLAGWMFIRLLLLPIWRTIYKQEAREKTTMEDGLGSQI
;
A
#
# COMPACT_ATOMS: atom_id res chain seq x y z
N MET A 1 -19.33 10.29 -13.68
CA MET A 1 -18.01 10.72 -13.16
C MET A 1 -17.06 10.53 -14.31
N GLU A 2 -16.42 11.60 -14.76
CA GLU A 2 -15.46 11.49 -15.86
C GLU A 2 -14.20 10.78 -15.36
N VAL A 3 -13.48 10.11 -16.25
CA VAL A 3 -12.28 9.36 -15.88
C VAL A 3 -11.24 10.26 -15.20
N PHE A 4 -11.16 11.52 -15.61
CA PHE A 4 -10.24 12.50 -15.03
C PHE A 4 -10.62 12.91 -13.60
N ASP A 5 -11.91 12.94 -13.25
CA ASP A 5 -12.35 13.15 -11.87
C ASP A 5 -11.80 12.03 -10.95
N VAL A 6 -11.80 10.79 -11.45
CA VAL A 6 -11.25 9.64 -10.72
C VAL A 6 -9.74 9.79 -10.53
N LEU A 7 -9.03 10.38 -11.50
CA LEU A 7 -7.59 10.64 -11.37
C LEU A 7 -7.31 11.72 -10.32
N ILE A 8 -8.10 12.80 -10.30
CA ILE A 8 -8.02 13.87 -9.30
C ILE A 8 -8.26 13.28 -7.90
N LEU A 9 -9.34 12.52 -7.73
CA LEU A 9 -9.61 11.80 -6.49
C LEU A 9 -8.46 10.86 -6.11
N GLY A 10 -7.86 10.19 -7.10
CA GLY A 10 -6.68 9.35 -6.91
C GLY A 10 -5.49 10.14 -6.35
N VAL A 11 -5.23 11.35 -6.86
CA VAL A 11 -4.18 12.25 -6.32
C VAL A 11 -4.48 12.64 -4.88
N GLU A 12 -5.71 13.06 -4.60
CA GLU A 12 -6.12 13.49 -3.26
C GLU A 12 -5.98 12.36 -2.23
N LEU A 13 -6.51 11.18 -2.54
CA LEU A 13 -6.40 9.99 -1.68
C LEU A 13 -4.94 9.59 -1.46
N SER A 14 -4.13 9.67 -2.51
CA SER A 14 -2.71 9.38 -2.44
C SER A 14 -1.96 10.35 -1.52
N MET A 15 -2.19 11.65 -1.69
CA MET A 15 -1.57 12.67 -0.83
C MET A 15 -2.01 12.52 0.62
N ALA A 16 -3.28 12.22 0.87
CA ALA A 16 -3.81 11.96 2.21
C ALA A 16 -3.13 10.75 2.86
N LEU A 17 -3.07 9.60 2.18
CA LEU A 17 -2.41 8.38 2.70
C LEU A 17 -0.93 8.60 2.98
N ALA A 18 -0.21 9.30 2.08
CA ALA A 18 1.19 9.65 2.28
C ALA A 18 1.38 10.56 3.50
N GLY A 19 0.50 11.56 3.69
CA GLY A 19 0.52 12.44 4.86
C GLY A 19 0.27 11.68 6.18
N PHE A 20 -0.72 10.80 6.20
CA PHE A 20 -1.02 9.98 7.39
C PHE A 20 0.08 8.98 7.74
N ALA A 21 0.92 8.56 6.78
CA ALA A 21 2.10 7.75 7.07
C ALA A 21 3.07 8.45 8.05
N GLY A 22 3.18 9.79 7.97
CA GLY A 22 3.99 10.58 8.90
C GLY A 22 3.54 10.45 10.37
N ILE A 23 2.23 10.26 10.59
CA ILE A 23 1.66 10.01 11.92
C ILE A 23 2.13 8.65 12.46
N ILE A 24 2.07 7.61 11.63
CA ILE A 24 2.57 6.27 12.02
C ILE A 24 4.06 6.32 12.35
N ALA A 25 4.85 7.03 11.54
CA ALA A 25 6.28 7.18 11.78
C ALA A 25 6.55 7.86 13.14
N THR A 26 5.84 8.94 13.45
CA THR A 26 6.01 9.63 14.75
C THR A 26 5.56 8.77 15.92
N PHE A 27 4.44 8.04 15.84
CA PHE A 27 4.00 7.18 16.95
C PHE A 27 4.84 5.93 17.15
N GLN A 28 5.36 5.31 16.07
CA GLN A 28 6.12 4.06 16.18
C GLN A 28 7.60 4.28 16.51
N PHE A 29 8.18 5.44 16.20
CA PHE A 29 9.62 5.70 16.38
C PHE A 29 9.97 6.64 17.52
N ARG A 30 8.98 7.20 18.23
CA ARG A 30 9.24 8.14 19.33
C ARG A 30 9.93 7.52 20.55
N ASP A 31 9.56 6.29 20.92
CA ASP A 31 10.00 5.67 22.20
C ASP A 31 10.62 4.27 22.03
N THR A 32 10.93 3.83 20.81
CA THR A 32 11.30 2.42 20.52
C THR A 32 12.79 2.26 20.19
N GLU A 33 13.60 1.72 21.12
CA GLU A 33 15.03 1.41 20.90
C GLU A 33 15.27 0.33 19.82
N LYS A 34 14.26 -0.45 19.43
CA LYS A 34 14.36 -1.53 18.43
C LYS A 34 13.30 -1.40 17.35
N ILE A 35 13.68 -0.75 16.25
CA ILE A 35 12.87 -0.65 15.04
C ILE A 35 12.80 -2.00 14.34
N ARG A 36 11.59 -2.53 14.14
CA ARG A 36 11.40 -3.78 13.40
C ARG A 36 11.40 -3.50 11.90
N ARG A 37 12.19 -4.28 11.15
CA ARG A 37 12.24 -4.21 9.67
C ARG A 37 10.85 -4.30 9.00
N ALA A 38 9.93 -5.09 9.58
CA ALA A 38 8.58 -5.25 9.05
C ALA A 38 7.74 -3.96 9.13
N ASP A 39 7.99 -3.12 10.12
CA ASP A 39 7.23 -1.88 10.34
C ASP A 39 7.74 -0.79 9.37
N VAL A 40 9.06 -0.72 9.18
CA VAL A 40 9.69 0.14 8.15
C VAL A 40 9.23 -0.24 6.74
N VAL A 41 9.14 -1.55 6.43
CA VAL A 41 8.65 -2.01 5.13
C VAL A 41 7.18 -1.63 4.93
N GLY A 42 6.33 -1.78 5.95
CA GLY A 42 4.94 -1.35 5.87
C GLY A 42 4.81 0.16 5.64
N LEU A 43 5.60 0.96 6.35
CA LEU A 43 5.61 2.42 6.20
C LEU A 43 6.10 2.82 4.80
N ASN A 44 7.15 2.17 4.30
CA ASN A 44 7.67 2.37 2.96
C ASN A 44 6.61 2.05 1.90
N ILE A 45 5.83 0.97 2.07
CA ILE A 45 4.72 0.64 1.16
C ILE A 45 3.69 1.78 1.15
N ILE A 46 3.28 2.29 2.31
CA ILE A 46 2.29 3.39 2.37
C ILE A 46 2.81 4.62 1.63
N VAL A 47 4.01 5.10 1.97
CA VAL A 47 4.56 6.34 1.41
C VAL A 47 4.83 6.20 -0.08
N VAL A 48 5.58 5.17 -0.48
CA VAL A 48 6.01 5.01 -1.87
C VAL A 48 4.83 4.73 -2.79
N TYR A 49 3.89 3.86 -2.38
CA TYR A 49 2.78 3.50 -3.28
C TYR A 49 1.83 4.67 -3.45
N SER A 50 1.58 5.43 -2.37
CA SER A 50 0.73 6.61 -2.45
C SER A 50 1.38 7.70 -3.30
N LEU A 51 2.66 8.03 -3.08
CA LEU A 51 3.34 9.06 -3.89
C LEU A 51 3.51 8.64 -5.37
N LEU A 52 3.77 7.36 -5.65
CA LEU A 52 3.80 6.87 -7.03
C LEU A 52 2.42 6.89 -7.69
N ALA A 53 1.33 6.65 -6.94
CA ALA A 53 -0.02 6.77 -7.45
C ALA A 53 -0.38 8.23 -7.77
N ALA A 54 -0.03 9.17 -6.89
CA ALA A 54 -0.18 10.60 -7.14
C ALA A 54 0.61 11.05 -8.39
N LEU A 55 1.86 10.59 -8.52
CA LEU A 55 2.70 10.89 -9.68
C LEU A 55 2.09 10.34 -10.97
N GLN A 56 1.61 9.09 -10.95
CA GLN A 56 0.96 8.47 -12.11
C GLN A 56 -0.28 9.24 -12.55
N CYS A 57 -1.20 9.57 -11.64
CA CYS A 57 -2.36 10.38 -11.96
C CYS A 57 -1.96 11.77 -12.49
N GLY A 58 -0.99 12.42 -11.83
CA GLY A 58 -0.49 13.74 -12.24
C GLY A 58 0.10 13.75 -13.64
N VAL A 59 0.89 12.74 -14.00
CA VAL A 59 1.44 12.62 -15.37
C VAL A 59 0.32 12.51 -16.40
N ILE A 60 -0.69 11.68 -16.16
CA ILE A 60 -1.82 11.53 -17.11
C ILE A 60 -2.63 12.82 -17.22
N LEU A 61 -2.87 13.52 -16.11
CA LEU A 61 -3.57 14.81 -16.11
C LEU A 61 -2.80 15.88 -16.91
N ILE A 62 -1.48 15.96 -16.72
CA ILE A 62 -0.62 16.91 -17.46
C ILE A 62 -0.58 16.56 -18.95
N LEU A 63 -0.43 15.29 -19.31
CA LEU A 63 -0.41 14.86 -20.71
C LEU A 63 -1.75 15.13 -21.40
N ASN A 64 -2.87 15.02 -20.68
CA ASN A 64 -4.18 15.39 -21.19
C ASN A 64 -4.27 16.91 -21.45
N LEU A 65 -3.72 17.74 -20.55
CA LEU A 65 -3.73 19.20 -20.69
C LEU A 65 -3.00 19.68 -21.95
N ILE A 66 -1.92 19.00 -22.35
CA ILE A 66 -1.16 19.32 -23.57
C ILE A 66 -1.78 18.70 -24.85
N GLY A 67 -2.93 18.03 -24.75
CA GLY A 67 -3.69 17.52 -25.90
C GLY A 67 -3.15 16.23 -26.51
N ILE A 68 -2.46 15.39 -25.73
CA ILE A 68 -2.04 14.05 -26.19
C ILE A 68 -3.28 13.20 -26.51
N SER A 69 -3.17 12.37 -27.56
CA SER A 69 -4.28 11.50 -27.96
C SER A 69 -4.64 10.50 -26.86
N GLU A 70 -5.93 10.16 -26.77
CA GLU A 70 -6.45 9.27 -25.72
C GLU A 70 -5.75 7.91 -25.71
N ALA A 71 -5.49 7.33 -26.89
CA ALA A 71 -4.76 6.08 -27.01
C ALA A 71 -3.33 6.19 -26.44
N ALA A 72 -2.63 7.31 -26.67
CA ALA A 72 -1.31 7.53 -26.13
C ALA A 72 -1.35 7.75 -24.61
N LEU A 73 -2.34 8.49 -24.08
CA LEU A 73 -2.54 8.68 -22.64
C LEU A 73 -2.62 7.35 -21.90
N TRP A 74 -3.51 6.46 -22.33
CA TRP A 74 -3.74 5.20 -21.63
C TRP A 74 -2.63 4.18 -21.86
N THR A 75 -1.93 4.27 -23.00
CA THR A 75 -0.68 3.51 -23.20
C THR A 75 0.38 3.95 -22.19
N THR A 76 0.57 5.27 -22.02
CA THR A 76 1.49 5.81 -21.00
C THR A 76 1.08 5.39 -19.60
N GLY A 77 -0.21 5.47 -19.27
CA GLY A 77 -0.74 5.02 -17.97
C GLY A 77 -0.42 3.56 -17.70
N SER A 78 -0.65 2.68 -18.67
CA SER A 78 -0.32 1.26 -18.54
C SER A 78 1.18 1.01 -18.42
N ILE A 79 2.02 1.73 -19.17
CA ILE A 79 3.48 1.63 -19.03
C ILE A 79 3.93 2.05 -17.62
N LEU A 80 3.43 3.17 -17.12
CA LEU A 80 3.76 3.64 -15.77
C LEU A 80 3.33 2.64 -14.70
N SER A 81 2.12 2.09 -14.84
CA SER A 81 1.61 1.06 -13.93
C SER A 81 2.46 -0.21 -13.98
N MET A 82 2.84 -0.66 -15.18
CA MET A 82 3.75 -1.80 -15.36
C MET A 82 5.11 -1.55 -14.72
N SER A 83 5.70 -0.37 -14.91
CA SER A 83 7.00 -0.03 -14.31
C SER A 83 6.92 -0.06 -12.78
N CYS A 84 5.87 0.52 -12.20
CA CYS A 84 5.66 0.51 -10.75
C CYS A 84 5.43 -0.91 -10.22
N MET A 85 4.58 -1.70 -10.90
CA MET A 85 4.28 -3.06 -10.48
C MET A 85 5.49 -3.97 -10.65
N GLY A 86 6.26 -3.83 -11.73
CA GLY A 86 7.51 -4.55 -11.96
C GLY A 86 8.57 -4.25 -10.89
N TYR A 87 8.74 -2.98 -10.53
CA TYR A 87 9.60 -2.58 -9.41
C TYR A 87 9.13 -3.23 -8.09
N ASN A 88 7.82 -3.22 -7.83
CA ASN A 88 7.26 -3.85 -6.63
C ASN A 88 7.50 -5.35 -6.60
N LEU A 89 7.32 -6.04 -7.72
CA LEU A 89 7.58 -7.48 -7.82
C LEU A 89 9.05 -7.78 -7.50
N TYR A 90 9.97 -7.00 -8.06
CA TYR A 90 11.41 -7.11 -7.81
C TYR A 90 11.75 -6.81 -6.34
N ALA A 91 11.33 -5.66 -5.83
CA ALA A 91 11.63 -5.20 -4.47
C ALA A 91 11.08 -6.17 -3.42
N PHE A 92 9.86 -6.68 -3.61
CA PHE A 92 9.28 -7.70 -2.75
C PHE A 92 10.12 -8.98 -2.73
N SER A 93 10.48 -9.52 -3.91
CA SER A 93 11.28 -10.74 -4.01
C SER A 93 12.66 -10.62 -3.35
N LYS A 94 13.28 -9.44 -3.44
CA LYS A 94 14.60 -9.16 -2.85
C LYS A 94 14.53 -8.92 -1.34
N ASN A 95 13.57 -8.13 -0.88
CA ASN A 95 13.47 -7.69 0.52
C ASN A 95 12.85 -8.76 1.43
N MET A 96 12.08 -9.69 0.88
CA MET A 96 11.40 -10.73 1.66
C MET A 96 12.30 -11.92 2.03
N LYS A 97 13.45 -12.10 1.38
CA LYS A 97 14.43 -13.14 1.76
C LYS A 97 14.87 -12.94 3.21
N GLY A 98 14.43 -13.84 4.08
CA GLY A 98 14.77 -13.86 5.52
C GLY A 98 14.01 -12.89 6.42
N ALA A 99 13.10 -12.06 5.88
CA ALA A 99 12.42 -11.02 6.67
C ALA A 99 11.20 -11.52 7.47
N VAL A 100 10.58 -12.63 7.05
CA VAL A 100 9.32 -13.12 7.64
C VAL A 100 9.46 -14.60 7.97
N ARG A 101 9.31 -14.95 9.26
CA ARG A 101 9.35 -16.34 9.75
C ARG A 101 7.96 -16.99 9.91
N ASN A 102 6.89 -16.20 9.77
CA ASN A 102 5.52 -16.66 9.96
C ASN A 102 4.92 -17.17 8.63
N ARG A 103 4.62 -18.47 8.56
CA ARG A 103 4.08 -19.16 7.37
C ARG A 103 2.76 -18.57 6.88
N LYS A 104 1.88 -18.11 7.78
CA LYS A 104 0.61 -17.47 7.41
C LYS A 104 0.84 -16.12 6.73
N LEU A 105 1.75 -15.30 7.26
CA LEU A 105 2.09 -14.00 6.68
C LEU A 105 2.77 -14.17 5.31
N ILE A 106 3.65 -15.17 5.17
CA ILE A 106 4.27 -15.53 3.88
C ILE A 106 3.20 -15.89 2.85
N ALA A 107 2.23 -16.73 3.21
CA ALA A 107 1.14 -17.12 2.30
C ALA A 107 0.29 -15.92 1.87
N THR A 108 -0.09 -15.04 2.80
CA THR A 108 -0.82 -13.81 2.48
C THR A 108 -0.03 -12.91 1.53
N MET A 109 1.26 -12.71 1.80
CA MET A 109 2.09 -11.85 0.97
C MET A 109 2.33 -12.44 -0.44
N TRP A 110 2.44 -13.77 -0.56
CA TRP A 110 2.47 -14.43 -1.87
C TRP A 110 1.15 -14.30 -2.63
N ALA A 111 0.01 -14.39 -1.94
CA ALA A 111 -1.29 -14.17 -2.57
C ALA A 111 -1.40 -12.73 -3.12
N LEU A 112 -0.99 -11.73 -2.35
CA LEU A 112 -0.92 -10.34 -2.80
C LEU A 112 0.03 -10.17 -3.99
N GLN A 113 1.16 -10.89 -4.00
CA GLN A 113 2.11 -10.86 -5.10
C GLN A 113 1.51 -11.39 -6.40
N TRP A 114 0.72 -12.46 -6.34
CA TRP A 114 0.04 -13.01 -7.52
C TRP A 114 -0.97 -12.03 -8.12
N VAL A 115 -1.69 -11.28 -7.28
CA VAL A 115 -2.57 -10.21 -7.78
C VAL A 115 -1.76 -9.13 -8.50
N SER A 116 -0.61 -8.72 -7.95
CA SER A 116 0.29 -7.78 -8.64
C SER A 116 0.79 -8.30 -9.99
N VAL A 117 1.04 -9.60 -10.14
CA VAL A 117 1.38 -10.23 -11.44
C VAL A 117 0.23 -10.14 -12.42
N ILE A 118 -1.01 -10.42 -11.98
CA ILE A 118 -2.20 -10.33 -12.84
C ILE A 118 -2.39 -8.89 -13.32
N VAL A 119 -2.30 -7.91 -12.41
CA VAL A 119 -2.46 -6.49 -12.75
C VAL A 119 -1.35 -6.01 -13.70
N PHE A 120 -0.11 -6.49 -13.51
CA PHE A 120 0.99 -6.25 -14.44
C PHE A 120 0.65 -6.78 -15.85
N ALA A 121 0.20 -8.04 -15.95
CA ALA A 121 -0.16 -8.66 -17.22
C ALA A 121 -1.31 -7.93 -17.92
N VAL A 122 -2.34 -7.52 -17.17
CA VAL A 122 -3.47 -6.75 -17.70
C VAL A 122 -3.01 -5.41 -18.30
N ASN A 123 -2.05 -4.72 -17.67
CA ASN A 123 -1.49 -3.48 -18.21
C ASN A 123 -0.58 -3.72 -19.43
N VAL A 124 0.15 -4.84 -19.48
CA VAL A 124 0.89 -5.25 -20.70
C VAL A 124 -0.07 -5.42 -21.87
N LEU A 125 -1.16 -6.16 -21.67
CA LEU A 125 -2.16 -6.40 -22.70
C LEU A 125 -2.86 -5.11 -23.16
N ASN A 126 -3.03 -4.13 -22.27
CA ASN A 126 -3.59 -2.82 -22.61
C ASN A 126 -2.62 -1.96 -23.41
N ALA A 127 -1.34 -1.94 -23.03
CA ALA A 127 -0.31 -1.17 -23.72
C ALA A 127 -0.04 -1.73 -25.13
N LEU A 128 -0.09 -3.05 -25.29
CA LEU A 128 0.09 -3.73 -26.59
C LEU A 128 -1.17 -3.76 -27.45
N ASP A 129 -2.32 -3.27 -26.96
CA ASP A 129 -3.58 -3.23 -27.70
C ASP A 129 -4.12 -4.64 -28.09
N ILE A 130 -3.90 -5.65 -27.23
CA ILE A 130 -4.22 -7.06 -27.54
C ILE A 130 -5.60 -7.49 -27.00
N VAL A 131 -6.09 -6.85 -25.93
CA VAL A 131 -7.39 -7.17 -25.28
C VAL A 131 -8.09 -5.91 -24.83
N PHE A 132 -7.38 -5.08 -24.08
CA PHE A 132 -7.85 -3.81 -23.62
C PHE A 132 -7.32 -2.79 -24.62
N HIS A 133 -8.21 -2.17 -25.38
CA HIS A 133 -7.84 -1.34 -26.52
C HIS A 133 -7.39 0.05 -26.08
N ARG A 134 -6.27 0.12 -25.33
CA ARG A 134 -5.70 1.36 -24.75
C ARG A 134 -6.76 2.15 -23.98
N THR A 135 -7.40 1.46 -23.04
CA THR A 135 -8.48 2.00 -22.21
C THR A 135 -7.97 2.40 -20.82
N PRO A 136 -8.69 3.26 -20.09
CA PRO A 136 -8.30 3.66 -18.73
C PRO A 136 -8.39 2.55 -17.68
N GLY A 137 -9.26 1.55 -17.89
CA GLY A 137 -9.59 0.53 -16.89
C GLY A 137 -8.36 -0.19 -16.30
N PRO A 138 -7.49 -0.80 -17.13
CA PRO A 138 -6.27 -1.47 -16.69
C PRO A 138 -5.36 -0.61 -15.80
N PHE A 139 -5.20 0.67 -16.16
CA PHE A 139 -4.42 1.62 -15.38
C PHE A 139 -5.08 1.92 -14.02
N LEU A 140 -6.40 2.18 -14.02
CA LEU A 140 -7.15 2.44 -12.79
C LEU A 140 -7.16 1.24 -11.83
N VAL A 141 -7.21 0.01 -12.35
CA VAL A 141 -7.05 -1.22 -11.53
C VAL A 141 -5.67 -1.26 -10.88
N GLY A 142 -4.63 -0.85 -11.60
CA GLY A 142 -3.27 -0.70 -11.07
C GLY A 142 -3.19 0.29 -9.91
N LEU A 143 -3.78 1.47 -10.08
CA LEU A 143 -3.86 2.51 -9.05
C LEU A 143 -4.64 2.02 -7.82
N ALA A 144 -5.82 1.45 -8.03
CA ALA A 144 -6.67 0.95 -6.96
C ALA A 144 -5.97 -0.16 -6.16
N TRP A 145 -5.24 -1.05 -6.83
CA TRP A 145 -4.46 -2.09 -6.17
C TRP A 145 -3.33 -1.51 -5.32
N GLY A 146 -2.55 -0.56 -5.86
CA GLY A 146 -1.47 0.11 -5.13
C GLY A 146 -1.98 0.85 -3.89
N LEU A 147 -3.03 1.64 -4.04
CA LEU A 147 -3.66 2.35 -2.93
C LEU A 147 -4.32 1.42 -1.92
N GLY A 148 -4.93 0.32 -2.37
CA GLY A 148 -5.49 -0.71 -1.50
C GLY A 148 -4.42 -1.36 -0.62
N LEU A 149 -3.25 -1.66 -1.18
CA LEU A 149 -2.10 -2.17 -0.41
C LEU A 149 -1.58 -1.14 0.61
N ALA A 150 -1.51 0.13 0.23
CA ALA A 150 -1.14 1.21 1.14
C ALA A 150 -2.14 1.34 2.29
N GLY A 151 -3.45 1.37 2.00
CA GLY A 151 -4.52 1.41 2.99
C GLY A 151 -4.51 0.20 3.93
N TRP A 152 -4.28 -1.00 3.39
CA TRP A 152 -4.15 -2.20 4.22
C TRP A 152 -2.94 -2.14 5.18
N MET A 153 -1.79 -1.65 4.69
CA MET A 153 -0.61 -1.45 5.54
C MET A 153 -0.84 -0.37 6.60
N PHE A 154 -1.56 0.70 6.25
CA PHE A 154 -1.94 1.75 7.19
C PHE A 154 -2.77 1.16 8.34
N ILE A 155 -3.84 0.42 8.04
CA ILE A 155 -4.68 -0.25 9.04
C ILE A 155 -3.84 -1.17 9.92
N ARG A 156 -2.97 -1.99 9.31
CA ARG A 156 -2.13 -2.95 10.03
C ARG A 156 -1.12 -2.26 10.94
N LEU A 157 -0.49 -1.18 10.52
CA LEU A 157 0.51 -0.47 11.32
C LEU A 157 -0.12 0.42 12.39
N LEU A 158 -1.33 0.92 12.18
CA LEU A 158 -2.02 1.76 13.15
C LEU A 158 -2.79 0.94 14.19
N LEU A 159 -3.70 0.06 13.75
CA LEU A 159 -4.62 -0.63 14.66
C LEU A 159 -3.94 -1.76 15.45
N LEU A 160 -3.03 -2.50 14.82
CA LEU A 160 -2.43 -3.68 15.45
C LEU A 160 -1.60 -3.32 16.70
N PRO A 161 -0.79 -2.24 16.73
CA PRO A 161 -0.15 -1.79 17.97
C PRO A 161 -1.15 -1.32 19.02
N ILE A 162 -2.21 -0.59 18.65
CA ILE A 162 -3.23 -0.08 19.58
C ILE A 162 -3.89 -1.25 20.32
N TRP A 163 -4.38 -2.24 19.57
CA TRP A 163 -4.98 -3.45 20.15
C TRP A 163 -4.02 -4.20 21.07
N ARG A 164 -2.73 -4.32 20.68
CA ARG A 164 -1.72 -4.96 21.53
C ARG A 164 -1.49 -4.22 22.84
N THR A 165 -1.55 -2.89 22.84
CA THR A 165 -1.42 -2.08 24.05
C THR A 165 -2.62 -2.27 24.96
N ILE A 166 -3.84 -2.23 24.42
CA ILE A 166 -5.08 -2.46 25.17
C ILE A 166 -5.05 -3.85 25.83
N TYR A 167 -4.77 -4.91 25.06
CA TYR A 167 -4.71 -6.27 25.62
C TYR A 167 -3.65 -6.43 26.72
N LYS A 168 -2.52 -5.72 26.63
CA LYS A 168 -1.51 -5.72 27.70
C LYS A 168 -1.96 -4.97 28.95
N GLN A 169 -2.73 -3.89 28.79
CA GLN A 169 -3.31 -3.15 29.90
C GLN A 169 -4.36 -3.99 30.62
N GLU A 170 -5.30 -4.58 29.87
CA GLU A 170 -6.32 -5.48 30.42
C GLU A 170 -5.70 -6.69 31.13
N ALA A 171 -4.61 -7.26 30.59
CA ALA A 171 -3.91 -8.35 31.24
C ALA A 171 -3.24 -7.93 32.55
N ARG A 172 -2.59 -6.75 32.61
CA ARG A 172 -1.99 -6.22 33.85
C ARG A 172 -3.04 -5.91 34.92
N GLU A 173 -4.18 -5.37 34.52
CA GLU A 173 -5.27 -5.05 35.44
C GLU A 173 -5.81 -6.32 36.10
N LYS A 174 -6.02 -7.39 35.33
CA LYS A 174 -6.43 -8.70 35.85
C LYS A 174 -5.42 -9.28 36.85
N THR A 175 -4.13 -9.27 36.51
CA THR A 175 -3.08 -9.77 37.43
C THR A 175 -3.04 -8.97 38.74
N THR A 176 -3.23 -7.65 38.66
CA THR A 176 -3.21 -6.77 39.85
C THR A 176 -4.43 -7.03 40.77
N MET A 177 -5.60 -7.33 40.19
CA MET A 177 -6.79 -7.69 40.96
C MET A 177 -6.65 -9.06 41.66
N GLU A 178 -6.06 -10.05 40.98
CA GLU A 178 -5.80 -11.38 41.55
C GLU A 178 -4.78 -11.33 42.70
N ASP A 179 -3.68 -10.59 42.53
CA ASP A 179 -2.66 -10.40 43.59
C ASP A 179 -3.20 -9.60 44.78
N GLY A 180 -4.07 -8.62 44.55
CA GLY A 180 -4.72 -7.83 45.59
C GLY A 180 -5.66 -8.66 46.47
N LEU A 181 -6.44 -9.56 45.87
CA LEU A 181 -7.32 -10.51 46.56
C LEU A 181 -6.54 -11.59 47.33
N GLY A 182 -5.38 -12.03 46.80
CA GLY A 182 -4.50 -13.00 47.47
C GLY A 182 -3.80 -12.46 48.72
N SER A 183 -3.68 -11.14 48.89
CA SER A 183 -3.05 -10.50 50.06
C SER A 183 -4.00 -10.27 51.26
N GLN A 184 -5.29 -10.55 51.10
CA GLN A 184 -6.31 -10.38 52.14
C GLN A 184 -6.76 -11.68 52.83
N ILE A 185 -6.09 -12.81 52.55
CA ILE A 185 -6.30 -14.12 53.19
C ILE A 185 -5.02 -14.49 53.94
#